data_AF-A0A3D4F0F5-F1
#
_entry.id   AF-A0A3D4F0F5-F1
#
_cell.length_a   1.000
_cell.length_b   1.000
_cell.length_c   1.000
_cell.angle_alpha   90.00
_cell.angle_beta   90.00
_cell.angle_gamma   90.00
#
_symmetry.space_group_name_H-M   'P 1'
#
loop_
_entity.id
_entity.type
_entity.pdbx_description
1 polymer ?
#
loop_
_entity_poly.entity_id
_entity_poly.type
_entity_poly.pdbx_seq_one_letter_code
_entity_poly.pdbx_strand_id
1 'polypeptide(L)'
;MWALIAPLQALPNAVLGALAEHDSPLNGEDLTTVLLASGIWDGSEALPGEWEADAGIANVSSAYLMARPKVFGIQALLVRASKRKEQIEELQITFADAGSFFGYLDRRIPDGMSAEQAETLLQERVEQRKIQFEKFYASTAAELVGNLKMFDGRPRDFKRGRTRGLRAIYRQFEYKESGLLIELLEAKDRLLRVRLRKRETVPNSWLDASLE
;
A
#
# COMPACT_ATOMS: atom_id res chain seq x y z
N MET A 1 -17.07 -13.59 18.19
CA MET A 1 -15.81 -12.83 18.33
C MET A 1 -15.65 -11.99 17.06
N TRP A 2 -16.10 -10.73 17.07
CA TRP A 2 -16.17 -9.89 15.86
C TRP A 2 -14.88 -9.08 15.76
N ALA A 3 -14.01 -9.47 14.83
CA ALA A 3 -12.84 -8.66 14.48
C ALA A 3 -13.33 -7.46 13.66
N LEU A 4 -13.60 -6.34 14.34
CA LEU A 4 -13.76 -5.05 13.68
C LEU A 4 -12.38 -4.60 13.22
N ILE A 5 -12.03 -4.96 11.99
CA ILE A 5 -10.81 -4.49 11.34
C ILE A 5 -11.05 -3.03 10.97
N ALA A 6 -10.16 -2.12 11.40
CA ALA A 6 -10.15 -0.74 10.95
C ALA A 6 -10.30 -0.67 9.40
N PRO A 7 -10.94 0.36 8.83
CA PRO A 7 -11.04 0.47 7.39
C PRO A 7 -9.65 0.78 6.81
N LEU A 8 -8.87 -0.26 6.55
CA LEU A 8 -7.96 -0.27 5.42
C LEU A 8 -8.89 -0.21 4.21
N GLN A 9 -9.20 1.01 3.77
CA GLN A 9 -9.96 1.23 2.55
C GLN A 9 -9.24 0.47 1.43
N ALA A 10 -9.97 -0.46 0.81
CA ALA A 10 -9.51 -1.10 -0.42
C ALA A 10 -9.21 -0.01 -1.45
N LEU A 11 -8.22 -0.26 -2.30
CA LEU A 11 -7.94 0.68 -3.39
C LEU A 11 -9.16 0.67 -4.34
N PRO A 12 -9.72 1.85 -4.69
CA PRO A 12 -10.82 1.89 -5.64
C PRO A 12 -10.37 1.26 -6.98
N ASN A 13 -11.18 0.36 -7.53
CA ASN A 13 -10.85 -0.31 -8.80
C ASN A 13 -10.66 0.68 -9.96
N ALA A 14 -11.29 1.86 -9.89
CA ALA A 14 -11.10 2.94 -10.86
C ALA A 14 -9.65 3.45 -10.90
N VAL A 15 -9.00 3.58 -9.74
CA VAL A 15 -7.59 4.01 -9.62
C VAL A 15 -6.67 2.99 -10.27
N LEU A 16 -6.89 1.69 -10.01
CA LEU A 16 -6.05 0.65 -10.57
C LEU A 16 -6.32 0.39 -12.06
N GLY A 17 -7.55 0.60 -12.52
CA GLY A 17 -7.89 0.60 -13.94
C GLY A 17 -7.14 1.70 -14.68
N ALA A 18 -7.19 2.94 -14.19
CA ALA A 18 -6.46 4.07 -14.76
C ALA A 18 -4.94 3.81 -14.80
N LEU A 19 -4.36 3.26 -13.74
CA LEU A 19 -2.94 2.89 -13.70
C LEU A 19 -2.56 1.74 -14.63
N ALA A 20 -3.48 0.84 -14.94
CA ALA A 20 -3.23 -0.26 -15.87
C ALA A 20 -3.16 0.24 -17.32
N GLU A 21 -3.94 1.28 -17.65
CA GLU A 21 -4.05 1.87 -18.98
C GLU A 21 -3.05 3.03 -19.21
N HIS A 22 -2.48 3.60 -18.14
CA HIS A 22 -1.54 4.71 -18.22
C HIS A 22 -0.12 4.27 -18.60
N ASP A 23 0.35 4.74 -19.76
CA ASP A 23 1.69 4.49 -20.25
C ASP A 23 2.69 5.51 -19.69
N SER A 24 3.22 5.20 -18.49
CA SER A 24 4.22 6.01 -17.82
C SER A 24 5.63 5.49 -18.08
N PRO A 25 6.63 6.36 -18.31
CA PRO A 25 8.03 5.94 -18.39
C PRO A 25 8.55 5.34 -17.08
N LEU A 26 7.89 5.62 -15.95
CA LEU A 26 8.26 5.09 -14.64
C LEU A 26 7.71 3.67 -14.40
N ASN A 27 6.95 3.11 -15.35
CA ASN A 27 6.43 1.74 -15.24
C ASN A 27 7.60 0.74 -15.22
N GLY A 28 7.73 0.00 -14.11
CA GLY A 28 8.79 -0.98 -13.90
C GLY A 28 10.16 -0.40 -13.52
N GLU A 29 10.33 0.92 -13.55
CA GLU A 29 11.56 1.60 -13.08
C GLU A 29 11.67 1.50 -11.55
N ASP A 30 12.89 1.25 -11.05
CA ASP A 30 13.11 1.18 -9.60
C ASP A 30 13.34 2.57 -9.01
N LEU A 31 12.31 3.05 -8.29
CA LEU A 31 12.32 4.38 -7.66
C LEU A 31 12.82 4.36 -6.21
N THR A 32 13.35 3.24 -5.72
CA THR A 32 13.76 3.12 -4.30
C THR A 32 14.69 4.25 -3.87
N THR A 33 15.77 4.48 -4.61
CA THR A 33 16.76 5.52 -4.27
C THR A 33 16.14 6.91 -4.32
N VAL A 34 15.30 7.18 -5.33
CA VAL A 34 14.64 8.47 -5.50
C VAL A 34 13.66 8.75 -4.35
N LEU A 35 12.81 7.79 -3.99
CA LEU A 35 11.81 7.96 -2.92
C LEU A 35 12.43 8.04 -1.52
N LEU A 36 13.65 7.55 -1.34
CA LEU A 36 14.41 7.63 -0.09
C LEU A 36 15.33 8.85 0.00
N ALA A 37 15.54 9.58 -1.10
CA ALA A 37 16.43 10.74 -1.16
C ALA A 37 15.94 11.86 -0.26
N SER A 38 16.86 12.47 0.51
CA SER A 38 16.50 13.54 1.46
C SER A 38 15.82 14.73 0.80
N GLY A 39 16.18 15.03 -0.46
CA GLY A 39 15.66 16.17 -1.21
C GLY A 39 14.14 16.13 -1.42
N ILE A 40 13.59 14.93 -1.63
CA ILE A 40 12.12 14.72 -1.72
C ILE A 40 11.44 15.10 -0.40
N TRP A 41 12.07 14.76 0.72
CA TRP A 41 11.48 14.89 2.04
C TRP A 41 11.67 16.29 2.64
N ASP A 42 12.75 16.99 2.31
CA ASP A 42 12.97 18.39 2.71
C ASP A 42 12.30 19.40 1.74
N GLY A 43 11.83 18.94 0.59
CA GLY A 43 11.12 19.73 -0.41
C GLY A 43 12.03 20.47 -1.40
N SER A 44 13.34 20.20 -1.38
CA SER A 44 14.27 20.70 -2.39
C SER A 44 14.13 19.98 -3.74
N GLU A 45 13.59 18.77 -3.75
CA GLU A 45 13.29 18.00 -4.95
C GLU A 45 11.79 17.65 -5.01
N ALA A 46 11.24 17.64 -6.23
CA ALA A 46 9.85 17.24 -6.46
C ALA A 46 9.72 15.71 -6.56
N LEU A 47 8.55 15.19 -6.16
CA LEU A 47 8.22 13.77 -6.42
C LEU A 47 8.27 13.50 -7.94
N PRO A 48 8.86 12.36 -8.36
CA PRO A 48 8.97 12.04 -9.77
C PRO A 48 7.60 11.69 -10.37
N GLY A 49 7.45 11.95 -11.67
CA GLY A 49 6.28 11.54 -12.46
C GLY A 49 5.03 12.39 -12.25
N GLU A 50 3.93 11.90 -12.80
CA GLU A 50 2.63 12.55 -12.76
C GLU A 50 1.80 12.03 -11.59
N TRP A 51 1.17 12.93 -10.85
CA TRP A 51 0.40 12.60 -9.64
C TRP A 51 -1.04 13.07 -9.79
N GLU A 52 -1.99 12.18 -9.56
CA GLU A 52 -3.42 12.48 -9.60
C GLU A 52 -3.95 12.64 -8.17
N ALA A 53 -4.80 13.64 -7.96
CA ALA A 53 -5.39 13.91 -6.66
C ALA A 53 -6.29 12.74 -6.20
N ASP A 54 -6.14 12.36 -4.94
CA ASP A 54 -6.99 11.38 -4.27
C ASP A 54 -7.91 12.09 -3.25
N ALA A 55 -8.95 11.41 -2.78
CA ALA A 55 -9.83 11.94 -1.75
C ALA A 55 -9.03 12.23 -0.46
N GLY A 56 -8.75 13.51 -0.21
CA GLY A 56 -8.09 13.98 1.00
C GLY A 56 -9.01 13.96 2.22
N ILE A 57 -8.41 14.09 3.41
CA ILE A 57 -9.12 14.41 4.65
C ILE A 57 -8.82 15.86 5.04
N ALA A 58 -9.60 16.45 5.94
CA ALA A 58 -9.38 17.83 6.37
C ALA A 58 -7.89 18.07 6.75
N ASN A 59 -7.29 19.10 6.15
CA ASN A 59 -5.88 19.51 6.34
C ASN A 59 -4.80 18.51 5.87
N VAL A 60 -5.16 17.49 5.08
CA VAL A 60 -4.22 16.56 4.43
C VAL A 60 -4.65 16.37 2.98
N SER A 61 -3.80 16.81 2.04
CA SER A 61 -3.98 16.46 0.64
C SER A 61 -3.34 15.11 0.36
N SER A 62 -3.95 14.33 -0.53
CA SER A 62 -3.39 13.06 -0.98
C SER A 62 -3.39 13.00 -2.49
N ALA A 63 -2.39 12.34 -3.05
CA ALA A 63 -2.28 12.09 -4.47
C ALA A 63 -1.62 10.73 -4.70
N TYR A 64 -1.90 10.10 -5.83
CA TYR A 64 -1.26 8.85 -6.23
C TYR A 64 -0.47 9.02 -7.52
N LEU A 65 0.65 8.32 -7.61
CA LEU A 65 1.53 8.33 -8.77
C LEU A 65 0.84 7.58 -9.92
N MET A 66 0.75 8.21 -11.09
CA MET A 66 0.23 7.65 -12.34
C MET A 66 1.24 6.69 -12.99
N ALA A 67 1.79 5.77 -12.21
CA ALA A 67 2.73 4.76 -12.66
C ALA A 67 2.72 3.54 -11.73
N ARG A 68 3.21 2.42 -12.25
CA ARG A 68 3.51 1.22 -11.48
C ARG A 68 5.02 1.03 -11.46
N PRO A 69 5.76 1.74 -10.59
CA PRO A 69 7.21 1.56 -10.47
C PRO A 69 7.54 0.30 -9.67
N LYS A 70 8.81 -0.09 -9.68
CA LYS A 70 9.38 -0.91 -8.63
C LYS A 70 9.79 -0.03 -7.44
N VAL A 71 9.57 -0.54 -6.24
CA VAL A 71 10.08 0.05 -5.00
C VAL A 71 10.56 -1.10 -4.13
N PHE A 72 11.75 -0.96 -3.56
CA PHE A 72 12.53 -2.04 -2.96
C PHE A 72 12.71 -3.23 -3.91
N GLY A 73 12.93 -2.97 -5.21
CA GLY A 73 13.05 -4.00 -6.24
C GLY A 73 11.74 -4.68 -6.66
N ILE A 74 10.61 -4.36 -6.00
CA ILE A 74 9.33 -5.07 -6.18
C ILE A 74 8.32 -4.17 -6.85
N GLN A 75 7.58 -4.74 -7.80
CA GLN A 75 6.52 -4.06 -8.52
C GLN A 75 5.43 -3.54 -7.54
N ALA A 76 5.27 -2.22 -7.45
CA ALA A 76 4.20 -1.61 -6.69
C ALA A 76 2.89 -1.67 -7.48
N LEU A 77 1.78 -1.87 -6.76
CA LEU A 77 0.42 -1.68 -7.27
C LEU A 77 0.02 -0.21 -7.24
N LEU A 78 0.43 0.52 -6.20
CA LEU A 78 0.11 1.93 -6.01
C LEU A 78 1.17 2.60 -5.14
N VAL A 79 1.59 3.79 -5.54
CA VAL A 79 2.34 4.72 -4.68
C VAL A 79 1.44 5.92 -4.41
N ARG A 80 1.18 6.22 -3.13
CA ARG A 80 0.37 7.35 -2.69
C ARG A 80 1.18 8.26 -1.79
N ALA A 81 1.08 9.56 -1.99
CA ALA A 81 1.65 10.58 -1.13
C ALA A 81 0.55 11.22 -0.29
N SER A 82 0.89 11.54 0.95
CA SER A 82 0.11 12.38 1.84
C SER A 82 0.94 13.62 2.15
N LYS A 83 0.35 14.79 1.95
CA LYS A 83 0.98 16.08 2.23
C LYS A 83 0.20 16.86 3.28
N ARG A 84 0.94 17.52 4.16
CA ARG A 84 0.41 18.45 5.16
C ARG A 84 1.21 19.74 5.07
N LYS A 85 0.52 20.88 4.92
CA LYS A 85 1.16 22.20 4.71
C LYS A 85 2.18 22.15 3.56
N GLU A 86 1.79 21.53 2.44
CA GLU A 86 2.62 21.30 1.24
C GLU A 86 3.86 20.41 1.39
N GLN A 87 4.17 19.94 2.61
CA GLN A 87 5.28 19.01 2.85
C GLN A 87 4.80 17.57 2.84
N ILE A 88 5.64 16.67 2.33
CA ILE A 88 5.38 15.23 2.38
C ILE A 88 5.41 14.78 3.84
N GLU A 89 4.25 14.34 4.32
CA GLU A 89 4.12 13.69 5.62
C GLU A 89 4.47 12.21 5.51
N GLU A 90 4.05 11.58 4.40
CA GLU A 90 4.14 10.14 4.21
C GLU A 90 4.06 9.74 2.73
N LEU A 91 4.78 8.65 2.38
CA LEU A 91 4.53 7.86 1.18
C LEU A 91 4.02 6.47 1.57
N GLN A 92 2.98 6.00 0.89
CA GLN A 92 2.43 4.65 1.03
C GLN A 92 2.63 3.87 -0.26
N ILE A 93 3.33 2.75 -0.19
CA ILE A 93 3.60 1.87 -1.31
C ILE A 93 2.87 0.55 -1.08
N THR A 94 1.87 0.26 -1.90
CA THR A 94 1.07 -0.98 -1.81
C THR A 94 1.58 -1.99 -2.81
N PHE A 95 1.87 -3.21 -2.35
CA PHE A 95 2.39 -4.32 -3.16
C PHE A 95 1.38 -5.44 -3.37
N ALA A 96 0.46 -5.61 -2.43
CA ALA A 96 -0.65 -6.55 -2.54
C ALA A 96 -1.88 -5.97 -1.83
N ASP A 97 -3.05 -6.05 -2.45
CA ASP A 97 -4.33 -5.66 -1.85
C ASP A 97 -5.43 -6.61 -2.33
N ALA A 98 -6.09 -7.29 -1.39
CA ALA A 98 -7.13 -8.26 -1.71
C ALA A 98 -8.33 -7.59 -2.37
N GLY A 99 -8.71 -6.38 -1.93
CA GLY A 99 -9.88 -5.67 -2.46
C GLY A 99 -9.79 -5.48 -3.97
N SER A 100 -8.65 -5.00 -4.44
CA SER A 100 -8.36 -4.89 -5.86
C SER A 100 -8.15 -6.22 -6.57
N PHE A 101 -7.46 -7.17 -5.94
CA PHE A 101 -7.18 -8.47 -6.56
C PHE A 101 -8.43 -9.29 -6.88
N PHE A 102 -9.43 -9.24 -5.99
CA PHE A 102 -10.74 -9.87 -6.16
C PHE A 102 -11.76 -8.97 -6.87
N GLY A 103 -11.48 -7.67 -6.98
CA GLY A 103 -12.33 -6.70 -7.68
C GLY A 103 -12.57 -7.04 -9.16
N TYR A 104 -11.65 -7.78 -9.78
CA TYR A 104 -11.72 -8.24 -11.18
C TYR A 104 -12.16 -9.70 -11.33
N LEU A 105 -12.71 -10.33 -10.28
CA LEU A 105 -13.20 -11.70 -10.38
C LEU A 105 -14.33 -11.80 -11.41
N ASP A 106 -14.20 -12.69 -12.38
CA ASP A 106 -15.25 -12.95 -13.36
C ASP A 106 -16.43 -13.67 -12.71
N ARG A 107 -17.52 -12.91 -12.51
CA ARG A 107 -18.78 -13.41 -11.94
C ARG A 107 -19.81 -13.82 -13.01
N ARG A 108 -19.44 -13.83 -14.30
CA ARG A 108 -20.35 -14.22 -15.37
C ARG A 108 -20.67 -15.71 -15.26
N ILE A 109 -21.97 -16.01 -15.26
CA ILE A 109 -22.50 -17.38 -15.24
C ILE A 109 -22.78 -17.77 -16.70
N PRO A 110 -22.26 -18.91 -17.18
CA PRO A 110 -22.58 -19.43 -18.51
C PRO A 110 -24.08 -19.71 -18.67
N ASP A 111 -24.60 -19.47 -19.88
CA ASP A 111 -26.00 -19.75 -20.20
C ASP A 111 -26.35 -21.23 -20.02
N GLY A 112 -27.55 -21.51 -19.52
CA GLY A 112 -28.07 -22.86 -19.34
C GLY A 112 -27.66 -23.58 -18.04
N MET A 113 -26.94 -22.92 -17.13
CA MET A 113 -26.64 -23.49 -15.80
C MET A 113 -27.81 -23.36 -14.81
N SER A 114 -27.97 -24.37 -13.95
CA SER A 114 -28.84 -24.27 -12.77
C SER A 114 -28.23 -23.36 -11.71
N ALA A 115 -29.05 -22.89 -10.75
CA ALA A 115 -28.59 -22.04 -9.66
C ALA A 115 -27.49 -22.71 -8.81
N GLU A 116 -27.61 -24.02 -8.54
CA GLU A 116 -26.64 -24.80 -7.78
C GLU A 116 -25.30 -24.98 -8.52
N GLN A 117 -25.37 -25.18 -9.84
CA GLN A 117 -24.18 -25.26 -10.69
C GLN A 117 -23.46 -23.91 -10.75
N ALA A 118 -24.21 -22.82 -10.86
CA ALA A 118 -23.66 -21.48 -10.85
C ALA A 118 -22.99 -21.13 -9.51
N GLU A 119 -23.60 -21.51 -8.38
CA GLU A 119 -23.01 -21.32 -7.05
C GLU A 119 -21.70 -22.09 -6.91
N THR A 120 -21.70 -23.38 -7.27
CA THR A 120 -20.50 -24.23 -7.24
C THR A 120 -19.37 -23.63 -8.08
N LEU A 121 -19.67 -23.22 -9.32
CA LEU A 121 -18.69 -22.60 -10.22
C LEU A 121 -18.11 -21.31 -9.63
N LEU A 122 -18.94 -20.45 -9.04
CA LEU A 122 -18.47 -19.21 -8.43
C LEU A 122 -17.60 -19.48 -7.21
N GLN A 123 -17.97 -20.46 -6.37
CA GLN A 123 -17.16 -20.88 -5.23
C GLN A 123 -15.78 -21.41 -5.68
N GLU A 124 -15.74 -22.27 -6.70
CA GLU A 124 -14.49 -22.78 -7.27
C GLU A 124 -13.60 -21.64 -7.79
N ARG A 125 -14.17 -20.68 -8.52
CA ARG A 125 -13.43 -19.50 -9.01
C ARG A 125 -12.88 -18.66 -7.86
N VAL A 126 -13.67 -18.45 -6.80
CA VAL A 126 -13.21 -17.72 -5.61
C VAL A 126 -12.06 -18.44 -4.94
N GLU A 127 -12.17 -19.76 -4.72
CA GLU A 127 -11.12 -20.52 -4.04
C GLU A 127 -9.84 -20.59 -4.87
N GLN A 128 -9.94 -20.81 -6.19
CA GLN A 128 -8.79 -20.72 -7.09
C GLN A 128 -8.12 -19.34 -7.02
N ARG A 129 -8.91 -18.27 -7.04
CA ARG A 129 -8.40 -16.90 -6.96
C ARG A 129 -7.74 -16.62 -5.61
N LYS A 130 -8.29 -17.16 -4.52
CA LYS A 130 -7.72 -17.07 -3.19
C LYS A 130 -6.36 -17.76 -3.10
N ILE A 131 -6.24 -18.99 -3.61
CA ILE A 131 -4.95 -19.70 -3.67
C ILE A 131 -3.91 -18.89 -4.47
N GLN A 132 -4.32 -18.30 -5.60
CA GLN A 132 -3.43 -17.42 -6.39
C GLN A 132 -2.97 -16.19 -5.58
N PHE A 133 -3.89 -15.55 -4.85
CA PHE A 133 -3.56 -14.39 -4.04
C PHE A 133 -2.63 -14.74 -2.89
N GLU A 134 -2.89 -15.83 -2.17
CA GLU A 134 -2.05 -16.29 -1.05
C GLU A 134 -0.61 -16.56 -1.52
N LYS A 135 -0.45 -17.24 -2.68
CA LYS A 135 0.87 -17.49 -3.26
C LYS A 135 1.57 -16.20 -3.67
N PHE A 136 0.86 -15.30 -4.34
CA PHE A 136 1.39 -13.99 -4.73
C PHE A 136 1.80 -13.16 -3.50
N TYR A 137 0.94 -13.08 -2.49
CA TYR A 137 1.20 -12.36 -1.25
C TYR A 137 2.43 -12.93 -0.54
N ALA A 138 2.50 -14.25 -0.34
CA ALA A 138 3.58 -14.89 0.41
C ALA A 138 4.94 -14.71 -0.28
N SER A 139 5.00 -14.86 -1.61
CA SER A 139 6.24 -14.64 -2.38
C SER A 139 6.69 -13.18 -2.32
N THR A 140 5.77 -12.23 -2.56
CA THR A 140 6.05 -10.79 -2.51
C THR A 140 6.49 -10.34 -1.13
N ALA A 141 5.84 -10.84 -0.06
CA ALA A 141 6.19 -10.51 1.31
C ALA A 141 7.59 -11.04 1.68
N ALA A 142 7.93 -12.28 1.28
CA ALA A 142 9.24 -12.85 1.54
C ALA A 142 10.36 -12.06 0.85
N GLU A 143 10.16 -11.70 -0.42
CA GLU A 143 11.10 -10.89 -1.20
C GLU A 143 11.26 -9.50 -0.58
N LEU A 144 10.14 -8.84 -0.24
CA LEU A 144 10.15 -7.49 0.34
C LEU A 144 10.88 -7.46 1.68
N VAL A 145 10.62 -8.43 2.55
CA VAL A 145 11.33 -8.56 3.83
C VAL A 145 12.83 -8.82 3.61
N GLY A 146 13.19 -9.61 2.60
CA GLY A 146 14.58 -9.81 2.20
C GLY A 146 15.28 -8.51 1.81
N ASN A 147 14.63 -7.71 0.96
CA ASN A 147 15.17 -6.45 0.45
C ASN A 147 15.22 -5.38 1.55
N LEU A 148 14.21 -5.30 2.43
CA LEU A 148 14.20 -4.35 3.54
C LEU A 148 15.30 -4.59 4.59
N LYS A 149 15.72 -5.85 4.77
CA LYS A 149 16.83 -6.20 5.67
C LYS A 149 18.18 -5.64 5.20
N MET A 150 18.31 -5.24 3.94
CA MET A 150 19.50 -4.57 3.43
C MET A 150 19.65 -3.15 4.00
N PHE A 151 18.54 -2.51 4.38
CA PHE A 151 18.52 -1.19 5.00
C PHE A 151 18.68 -1.26 6.53
N ASP A 152 18.00 -2.22 7.16
CA ASP A 152 18.11 -2.47 8.60
C ASP A 152 17.93 -3.96 8.92
N GLY A 153 19.01 -4.59 9.39
CA GLY A 153 19.00 -6.01 9.79
C GLY A 153 18.29 -6.30 11.11
N ARG A 154 17.90 -5.29 11.89
CA ARG A 154 17.26 -5.44 13.21
C ARG A 154 15.96 -4.62 13.31
N PRO A 155 14.95 -4.97 12.51
CA PRO A 155 13.68 -4.27 12.56
C PRO A 155 12.99 -4.41 13.91
N ARG A 156 12.14 -3.44 14.24
CA ARG A 156 11.40 -3.37 15.50
C ARG A 156 9.91 -3.46 15.26
N ASP A 157 9.19 -4.11 16.17
CA ASP A 157 7.73 -4.10 16.13
C ASP A 157 7.20 -2.76 16.64
N PHE A 158 6.32 -2.15 15.86
CA PHE A 158 5.65 -0.90 16.16
C PHE A 158 4.14 -1.07 16.08
N LYS A 159 3.39 -0.49 17.02
CA LYS A 159 1.92 -0.57 17.05
C LYS A 159 1.34 0.82 16.85
N ARG A 160 0.47 0.99 15.86
CA ARG A 160 -0.22 2.25 15.58
C ARG A 160 -1.73 2.09 15.69
N GLY A 161 -2.37 2.98 16.45
CA GLY A 161 -3.82 2.99 16.69
C GLY A 161 -4.15 3.15 18.18
N ARG A 162 -5.14 3.98 18.49
CA ARG A 162 -5.51 4.30 19.88
C ARG A 162 -6.03 3.05 20.61
N THR A 163 -7.01 2.38 20.02
CA THR A 163 -7.74 1.25 20.64
C THR A 163 -7.04 -0.08 20.39
N ARG A 164 -6.90 -0.93 21.41
CA ARG A 164 -6.21 -2.23 21.34
C ARG A 164 -6.70 -3.12 20.18
N GLY A 165 -8.00 -3.11 19.89
CA GLY A 165 -8.60 -3.87 18.79
C GLY A 165 -8.41 -3.28 17.38
N LEU A 166 -7.99 -2.01 17.28
CA LEU A 166 -7.79 -1.28 16.01
C LEU A 166 -6.31 -0.98 15.75
N ARG A 167 -5.39 -1.59 16.51
CA ARG A 167 -3.95 -1.39 16.34
C ARG A 167 -3.44 -2.20 15.17
N ALA A 168 -2.87 -1.52 14.20
CA ALA A 168 -2.04 -2.14 13.18
C ALA A 168 -0.63 -2.38 13.75
N ILE A 169 -0.08 -3.56 13.46
CA ILE A 169 1.29 -3.94 13.82
C ILE A 169 2.15 -3.74 12.58
N TYR A 170 3.21 -2.97 12.74
CA TYR A 170 4.19 -2.69 11.71
C TYR A 170 5.52 -3.28 12.13
N ARG A 171 6.30 -3.71 11.15
CA ARG A 171 7.72 -3.95 11.30
C ARG A 171 8.47 -2.73 10.78
N GLN A 172 9.16 -2.03 11.67
CA GLN A 172 9.85 -0.78 11.37
C GLN A 172 11.35 -1.03 11.13
N PHE A 173 11.85 -0.47 10.05
CA PHE A 173 13.25 -0.46 9.64
C PHE A 173 13.73 1.00 9.60
N GLU A 174 14.95 1.27 10.05
CA GLU A 174 15.52 2.63 10.04
C GLU A 174 16.47 2.80 8.85
N TYR A 175 16.18 3.76 7.97
CA TYR A 175 17.11 4.16 6.92
C TYR A 175 17.90 5.38 7.36
N LYS A 176 19.12 5.13 7.84
CA LYS A 176 19.95 6.12 8.54
C LYS A 176 20.44 7.27 7.65
N GLU A 177 20.62 7.02 6.36
CA GLU A 177 21.19 8.01 5.43
C GLU A 177 20.30 9.24 5.27
N SER A 178 18.97 9.06 5.27
CA SER A 178 18.01 10.17 5.17
C SER A 178 17.11 10.35 6.41
N GLY A 179 17.37 9.60 7.49
CA GLY A 179 16.60 9.69 8.74
C GLY A 179 15.14 9.23 8.60
N LEU A 180 14.86 8.39 7.61
CA LEU A 180 13.53 7.88 7.32
C LEU A 180 13.23 6.59 8.10
N LEU A 181 11.97 6.45 8.46
CA LEU A 181 11.40 5.20 8.95
C LEU A 181 10.69 4.51 7.79
N ILE A 182 11.02 3.24 7.60
CA ILE A 182 10.35 2.34 6.67
C ILE A 182 9.47 1.40 7.50
N GLU A 183 8.16 1.56 7.42
CA GLU A 183 7.20 0.79 8.23
C GLU A 183 6.44 -0.20 7.34
N LEU A 184 6.75 -1.49 7.47
CA LEU A 184 6.09 -2.57 6.77
C LEU A 184 4.83 -3.02 7.51
N LEU A 185 3.68 -2.98 6.84
CA LEU A 185 2.42 -3.58 7.26
C LEU A 185 2.21 -4.90 6.53
N GLU A 186 2.21 -6.01 7.28
CA GLU A 186 1.87 -7.34 6.80
C GLU A 186 0.48 -7.74 7.34
N ALA A 187 -0.58 -7.35 6.64
CA ALA A 187 -1.92 -7.86 6.93
C ALA A 187 -2.13 -9.12 6.09
N LYS A 188 -1.83 -10.27 6.69
CA LYS A 188 -1.86 -11.59 6.03
C LYS A 188 -3.13 -11.77 5.17
N ASP A 189 -2.92 -12.23 3.94
CA ASP A 189 -3.94 -12.52 2.93
C ASP A 189 -4.91 -11.35 2.67
N ARG A 190 -4.46 -10.12 2.95
CA ARG A 190 -5.25 -8.91 2.73
C ARG A 190 -4.47 -7.75 2.14
N LEU A 191 -3.38 -7.33 2.76
CA LEU A 191 -2.67 -6.11 2.39
C LEU A 191 -1.19 -6.20 2.73
N LEU A 192 -0.34 -5.91 1.76
CA LEU A 192 1.09 -5.71 1.93
C LEU A 192 1.42 -4.27 1.54
N ARG A 193 1.89 -3.48 2.50
CA ARG A 193 2.15 -2.05 2.30
C ARG A 193 3.38 -1.59 3.09
N VAL A 194 4.20 -0.76 2.47
CA VAL A 194 5.25 0.00 3.15
C VAL A 194 4.81 1.45 3.30
N ARG A 195 5.13 2.04 4.44
CA ARG A 195 5.05 3.48 4.68
C ARG A 195 6.45 4.04 4.83
N LEU A 196 6.73 5.13 4.15
CA LEU A 196 7.93 5.95 4.34
C LEU A 196 7.54 7.23 5.04
N ARG A 197 8.38 7.71 5.95
CA ARG A 197 8.15 8.94 6.70
C ARG A 197 9.38 9.39 7.47
N LYS A 198 9.49 10.67 7.77
CA LYS A 198 10.53 11.17 8.69
C LYS A 198 10.30 10.64 10.11
N ARG A 199 11.40 10.43 10.82
CA ARG A 199 11.40 10.02 12.22
C ARG A 199 10.70 11.02 13.15
N GLU A 200 10.80 12.32 12.84
CA GLU A 200 10.28 13.40 13.68
C GLU A 200 8.76 13.62 13.54
N THR A 201 8.15 13.21 12.43
CA THR A 201 6.73 13.43 12.14
C THR A 201 5.86 12.25 12.56
N VAL A 202 5.85 11.87 13.85
CA VAL A 202 4.93 10.85 14.42
C VAL A 202 3.66 11.49 14.96
N PRO A 203 2.61 11.71 14.15
CA PRO A 203 1.30 11.95 14.71
C PRO A 203 0.79 10.64 15.34
N ASN A 204 0.26 10.75 16.56
CA ASN A 204 -0.26 9.61 17.32
C ASN A 204 -1.61 9.11 16.76
N SER A 205 -2.21 9.85 15.82
CA SER A 205 -3.54 9.62 15.25
C SER A 205 -3.61 10.06 13.79
N TRP A 206 -4.51 9.45 13.01
CA TRP A 206 -4.92 9.98 11.69
C TRP A 206 -5.77 11.25 11.81
N LEU A 207 -6.38 11.45 12.98
CA LEU A 207 -7.23 12.56 13.38
C LEU A 207 -6.57 13.26 14.57
N ASP A 208 -5.35 13.78 14.40
CA ASP A 208 -4.69 14.51 15.49
C ASP A 208 -5.39 15.86 15.66
N ALA A 209 -6.36 15.91 16.58
CA ALA A 209 -7.13 17.09 16.96
C ALA A 209 -6.34 18.07 17.85
N SER A 210 -5.04 17.82 18.05
CA SER A 210 -4.19 18.62 18.94
C SER A 210 -3.67 19.92 18.31
N LEU A 211 -4.17 20.29 17.13
CA LEU A 211 -3.74 21.46 16.36
C LEU A 211 -4.92 22.21 15.70
N GLU A 212 -6.11 22.18 16.32
CA GLU A 212 -7.10 23.26 16.15
C GLU A 212 -6.63 24.52 16.91
#